data_AF-A0A1C6N2R8-F1
#
_entry.id   AF-A0A1C6N2R8-F1
#
_cell.length_a   1.000
_cell.length_b   1.000
_cell.length_c   1.000
_cell.angle_alpha   90.00
_cell.angle_beta   90.00
_cell.angle_gamma   90.00
#
_symmetry.space_group_name_H-M   'P 1'
#
loop_
_entity.id
_entity.type
_entity.pdbx_description
1 polymer ?
#
loop_
_entity_poly.entity_id
_entity_poly.type
_entity_poly.pdbx_seq_one_letter_code
_entity_poly.pdbx_strand_id
1 'polypeptide(L)'
;MGRVSTLPRRRKALLAAGVVVAAGSLATAVSLLATGSGSARPEPAGRAGAVPAPIGGGVPTRIGPTGPGGIGAPSDDVTSDPTDPTELPGPSDGTDRYRYSAWAGPGCTTGEYAEYGRFERGDAGWYTVDSGGFTGGSCDGRFSAVPMSGSPVQDRGSSAVWSWHLGAGFRECALTVFVPSSVRDRDVAGDPTVYRVLSDPRDTDSAYTGFAVHQPEHRGTAVDVRSYPVKGDTFAVQLVDRGRDWGDAALVGAHHGAAQLRASCR
;
A
#
# COMPACT_ATOMS: atom_id res chain seq x y z
N MET A 1 24.16 69.43 37.75
CA MET A 1 23.43 68.21 38.15
C MET A 1 24.24 66.98 37.70
N GLY A 2 24.50 66.05 38.64
CA GLY A 2 24.68 64.60 38.44
C GLY A 2 25.74 64.05 37.48
N ARG A 3 26.82 63.48 38.04
CA ARG A 3 27.79 62.54 37.42
C ARG A 3 27.06 61.23 37.02
N VAL A 4 27.53 60.41 36.07
CA VAL A 4 28.59 59.39 36.27
C VAL A 4 29.25 59.02 34.93
N SER A 5 30.57 58.90 35.02
CA SER A 5 31.54 58.42 34.03
C SER A 5 32.08 57.06 34.51
N THR A 6 32.46 56.14 33.62
CA THR A 6 33.71 55.35 33.74
C THR A 6 34.05 54.66 32.40
N LEU A 7 35.14 55.16 31.79
CA LEU A 7 35.96 54.62 30.69
C LEU A 7 36.72 53.32 31.11
N PRO A 8 37.63 52.68 30.30
CA PRO A 8 38.12 53.00 28.94
C PRO A 8 38.35 51.81 27.96
N ARG A 9 38.54 52.18 26.68
CA ARG A 9 39.30 51.48 25.63
C ARG A 9 40.81 51.43 25.92
N ARG A 10 41.47 50.29 25.64
CA ARG A 10 42.90 50.10 25.24
C ARG A 10 43.13 48.56 25.21
N ARG A 11 43.68 47.87 24.21
CA ARG A 11 44.57 48.16 23.07
C ARG A 11 44.33 47.10 21.97
N LYS A 12 44.48 47.50 20.71
CA LYS A 12 44.76 46.62 19.56
C LYS A 12 46.23 46.23 19.58
N ALA A 13 46.54 44.95 19.36
CA ALA A 13 47.82 44.32 18.98
C ALA A 13 47.68 42.82 19.31
N LEU A 14 48.01 41.80 18.51
CA LEU A 14 48.74 41.60 17.26
C LEU A 14 48.35 40.19 16.72
N LEU A 15 48.34 40.02 15.40
CA LEU A 15 48.87 38.90 14.59
C LEU A 15 48.65 37.45 15.11
N ALA A 16 47.87 36.61 14.40
CA ALA A 16 48.22 35.84 13.20
C ALA A 16 48.75 34.42 13.50
N ALA A 17 48.18 33.45 12.76
CA ALA A 17 48.69 32.12 12.42
C ALA A 17 48.74 31.05 13.53
N GLY A 18 48.13 29.90 13.23
CA GLY A 18 48.25 28.68 14.03
C GLY A 18 47.39 27.53 13.51
N VAL A 19 47.67 27.05 12.29
CA VAL A 19 47.23 25.72 11.85
C VAL A 19 48.02 24.70 12.66
N VAL A 20 47.33 23.86 13.43
CA VAL A 20 47.94 22.67 14.06
C VAL A 20 47.29 21.44 13.48
N VAL A 21 47.99 20.82 12.53
CA VAL A 21 47.81 19.42 12.12
C VAL A 21 48.51 18.58 13.18
N ALA A 22 47.75 17.77 13.93
CA ALA A 22 48.32 16.74 14.78
C ALA A 22 48.25 15.39 14.04
N ALA A 23 49.40 15.00 13.48
CA ALA A 23 49.69 13.66 13.00
C ALA A 23 50.71 13.00 13.96
N GLY A 24 50.54 11.70 14.19
CA GLY A 24 51.51 10.83 14.88
C GLY A 24 51.11 10.51 16.34
N SER A 25 51.25 9.29 16.85
CA SER A 25 52.01 8.13 16.37
C SER A 25 51.61 6.84 17.10
N LEU A 26 51.88 5.73 16.42
CA LEU A 26 52.02 4.33 16.82
C LEU A 26 52.49 4.05 18.27
N ALA A 27 52.05 2.91 18.84
CA ALA A 27 52.87 1.69 18.97
C ALA A 27 52.18 0.50 19.68
N THR A 28 52.26 -0.68 19.03
CA THR A 28 52.52 -2.06 19.53
C THR A 28 51.59 -2.68 20.58
N ALA A 29 50.90 -3.81 20.39
CA ALA A 29 51.19 -5.17 19.86
C ALA A 29 51.16 -6.20 21.01
N VAL A 30 50.22 -7.15 20.95
CA VAL A 30 50.39 -8.51 21.49
C VAL A 30 49.80 -9.48 20.47
N SER A 31 50.59 -10.48 20.11
CA SER A 31 50.34 -11.48 19.07
C SER A 31 50.01 -12.84 19.69
N LEU A 32 49.57 -13.77 18.80
CA LEU A 32 49.63 -15.25 18.85
C LEU A 32 48.40 -15.95 19.47
N LEU A 33 47.72 -16.95 18.89
CA LEU A 33 47.92 -17.84 17.73
C LEU A 33 46.55 -18.48 17.35
N ALA A 34 46.28 -18.73 16.07
CA ALA A 34 45.68 -19.97 15.55
C ALA A 34 45.62 -19.93 14.01
N THR A 35 46.65 -20.51 13.40
CA THR A 35 46.72 -20.83 11.97
C THR A 35 45.98 -22.14 11.70
N GLY A 36 44.94 -22.09 10.86
CA GLY A 36 44.26 -23.26 10.31
C GLY A 36 43.99 -23.04 8.82
N SER A 37 45.01 -23.29 8.01
CA SER A 37 44.97 -23.29 6.55
C SER A 37 44.30 -24.57 6.04
N GLY A 38 43.14 -24.41 5.38
CA GLY A 38 42.45 -25.48 4.67
C GLY A 38 41.85 -24.94 3.37
N SER A 39 42.64 -24.90 2.30
CA SER A 39 42.13 -24.71 0.94
C SER A 39 41.31 -25.94 0.55
N ALA A 40 40.00 -25.75 0.34
CA ALA A 40 39.17 -26.68 -0.41
C ALA A 40 38.53 -25.92 -1.58
N ARG A 41 38.98 -26.22 -2.80
CA ARG A 41 38.27 -25.92 -4.04
C ARG A 41 37.01 -26.79 -4.10
N PRO A 42 35.88 -26.27 -4.60
CA PRO A 42 34.91 -27.11 -5.28
C PRO A 42 35.10 -27.01 -6.80
N GLU A 43 35.30 -28.15 -7.45
CA GLU A 43 35.13 -28.28 -8.90
C GLU A 43 33.66 -28.09 -9.31
N PRO A 44 33.37 -27.62 -10.54
CA PRO A 44 32.03 -27.61 -11.10
C PRO A 44 31.78 -28.90 -11.87
N ALA A 45 30.85 -29.74 -11.41
CA ALA A 45 30.27 -30.82 -12.21
C ALA A 45 28.86 -31.15 -11.71
N GLY A 46 27.87 -31.14 -12.60
CA GLY A 46 26.52 -31.63 -12.24
C GLY A 46 25.38 -31.11 -13.09
N ARG A 47 25.32 -31.58 -14.32
CA ARG A 47 24.26 -31.37 -15.31
C ARG A 47 22.94 -32.06 -14.88
N ALA A 48 21.83 -31.35 -15.15
CA ALA A 48 20.47 -31.82 -15.47
C ALA A 48 19.67 -32.70 -14.47
N GLY A 49 18.53 -32.15 -14.03
CA GLY A 49 17.29 -32.89 -13.74
C GLY A 49 16.12 -31.98 -14.16
N ALA A 50 15.58 -32.14 -15.37
CA ALA A 50 14.41 -32.95 -15.68
C ALA A 50 13.14 -32.45 -14.97
N VAL A 51 12.39 -31.60 -15.68
CA VAL A 51 11.03 -31.16 -15.34
C VAL A 51 10.06 -32.28 -15.76
N PRO A 52 9.13 -32.73 -14.90
CA PRO A 52 7.99 -33.50 -15.35
C PRO A 52 6.85 -32.57 -15.77
N ALA A 53 6.48 -32.58 -17.04
CA ALA A 53 5.09 -32.38 -17.46
C ALA A 53 4.39 -33.75 -17.33
N PRO A 54 3.05 -33.87 -17.15
CA PRO A 54 2.13 -33.56 -18.28
C PRO A 54 0.63 -33.28 -17.94
N ILE A 55 -0.15 -32.91 -18.98
CA ILE A 55 -1.64 -33.09 -19.25
C ILE A 55 -2.62 -32.55 -18.19
N GLY A 56 -3.65 -31.72 -18.44
CA GLY A 56 -4.47 -31.43 -19.62
C GLY A 56 -5.95 -31.48 -19.18
N GLY A 57 -6.79 -30.59 -19.74
CA GLY A 57 -8.23 -30.49 -19.48
C GLY A 57 -8.60 -29.12 -18.89
N GLY A 58 -9.49 -28.32 -19.45
CA GLY A 58 -10.46 -28.45 -20.52
C GLY A 58 -11.45 -27.31 -20.28
N VAL A 59 -11.50 -26.33 -21.18
CA VAL A 59 -12.42 -25.18 -21.08
C VAL A 59 -13.79 -25.55 -21.65
N PRO A 60 -14.91 -25.33 -20.95
CA PRO A 60 -16.23 -25.40 -21.56
C PRO A 60 -16.61 -24.04 -22.16
N THR A 61 -16.53 -23.91 -23.48
CA THR A 61 -17.22 -22.87 -24.25
C THR A 61 -18.68 -23.26 -24.44
N ARG A 62 -19.62 -22.52 -23.84
CA ARG A 62 -21.05 -22.65 -24.12
C ARG A 62 -21.40 -21.86 -25.38
N ILE A 63 -21.65 -22.59 -26.46
CA ILE A 63 -22.33 -22.12 -27.68
C ILE A 63 -23.85 -22.21 -27.42
N GLY A 64 -24.57 -21.11 -27.61
CA GLY A 64 -26.03 -21.08 -27.68
C GLY A 64 -26.51 -21.03 -29.14
N PRO A 65 -27.70 -21.54 -29.48
CA PRO A 65 -28.05 -21.94 -30.84
C PRO A 65 -28.61 -20.79 -31.69
N THR A 66 -28.17 -20.77 -32.95
CA THR A 66 -28.79 -20.06 -34.07
C THR A 66 -29.98 -20.86 -34.65
N GLY A 67 -31.06 -20.17 -35.00
CA GLY A 67 -32.20 -20.68 -35.76
C GLY A 67 -33.06 -19.53 -36.32
N PRO A 68 -33.75 -19.69 -37.46
CA PRO A 68 -33.54 -18.81 -38.62
C PRO A 68 -34.78 -17.99 -39.08
N GLY A 69 -34.49 -16.92 -39.83
CA GLY A 69 -35.23 -16.50 -41.03
C GLY A 69 -36.53 -15.69 -40.87
N GLY A 70 -36.55 -14.49 -41.43
CA GLY A 70 -37.79 -13.72 -41.66
C GLY A 70 -37.52 -12.32 -42.19
N ILE A 71 -37.44 -12.18 -43.52
CA ILE A 71 -37.36 -10.91 -44.23
C ILE A 71 -38.79 -10.42 -44.44
N GLY A 72 -39.11 -9.19 -44.03
CA GLY A 72 -40.39 -8.56 -44.30
C GLY A 72 -40.53 -7.18 -43.66
N ALA A 73 -40.37 -6.13 -44.47
CA ALA A 73 -40.97 -4.81 -44.21
C ALA A 73 -42.34 -4.77 -44.92
N PRO A 74 -43.32 -3.97 -44.46
CA PRO A 74 -43.32 -2.53 -44.74
C PRO A 74 -43.84 -1.64 -43.59
N SER A 75 -43.73 -0.33 -43.84
CA SER A 75 -44.10 0.86 -43.08
C SER A 75 -45.47 0.86 -42.42
N ASP A 76 -45.62 1.61 -41.31
CA ASP A 76 -46.53 2.76 -41.22
C ASP A 76 -46.29 3.60 -39.94
N ASP A 77 -46.43 4.91 -40.13
CA ASP A 77 -46.38 6.00 -39.15
C ASP A 77 -47.43 5.85 -38.03
N VAL A 78 -47.01 5.98 -36.76
CA VAL A 78 -47.87 6.51 -35.68
C VAL A 78 -47.04 7.33 -34.69
N THR A 79 -47.21 8.65 -34.79
CA THR A 79 -47.32 9.69 -33.76
C THR A 79 -46.70 9.44 -32.36
N SER A 80 -45.74 10.31 -32.03
CA SER A 80 -45.18 10.55 -30.70
C SER A 80 -46.22 11.03 -29.70
N ASP A 81 -46.28 10.38 -28.53
CA ASP A 81 -46.80 10.97 -27.28
C ASP A 81 -45.78 10.65 -26.16
N PRO A 82 -45.35 11.61 -25.33
CA PRO A 82 -44.31 11.38 -24.34
C PRO A 82 -44.91 10.78 -23.07
N THR A 83 -44.89 9.44 -22.98
CA THR A 83 -45.15 8.76 -21.71
C THR A 83 -43.81 8.53 -20.99
N ASP A 84 -43.70 9.19 -19.85
CA ASP A 84 -42.84 8.93 -18.69
C ASP A 84 -41.94 7.68 -18.79
N PRO A 85 -40.60 7.79 -18.72
CA PRO A 85 -39.75 6.61 -18.70
C PRO A 85 -39.95 5.88 -17.37
N THR A 86 -40.74 4.81 -17.41
CA THR A 86 -40.70 3.75 -16.41
C THR A 86 -39.27 3.21 -16.41
N GLU A 87 -38.50 3.64 -15.42
CA GLU A 87 -37.17 3.14 -15.13
C GLU A 87 -37.28 1.62 -14.91
N LEU A 88 -36.81 0.85 -15.89
CA LEU A 88 -36.52 -0.56 -15.71
C LEU A 88 -35.61 -0.67 -14.49
N PRO A 89 -35.92 -1.49 -13.47
CA PRO A 89 -35.01 -1.68 -12.36
C PRO A 89 -33.68 -2.16 -12.93
N GLY A 90 -32.63 -1.35 -12.73
CA GLY A 90 -31.27 -1.73 -13.07
C GLY A 90 -30.90 -3.04 -12.39
N PRO A 91 -29.86 -3.75 -12.87
CA PRO A 91 -29.42 -4.98 -12.24
C PRO A 91 -29.19 -4.70 -10.76
N SER A 92 -29.91 -5.40 -9.89
CA SER A 92 -29.72 -5.35 -8.45
C SER A 92 -28.30 -5.80 -8.15
N ASP A 93 -27.41 -4.82 -8.04
CA ASP A 93 -26.06 -4.99 -7.54
C ASP A 93 -26.22 -5.69 -6.18
N GLY A 94 -25.51 -6.79 -5.95
CA GLY A 94 -25.78 -7.77 -4.88
C GLY A 94 -25.52 -7.25 -3.46
N THR A 95 -26.06 -6.08 -3.11
CA THR A 95 -25.96 -5.34 -1.86
C THR A 95 -27.06 -5.74 -0.88
N ASP A 96 -28.18 -6.31 -1.35
CA ASP A 96 -29.25 -6.85 -0.49
C ASP A 96 -28.76 -7.94 0.47
N ARG A 97 -27.61 -8.56 0.19
CA ARG A 97 -26.96 -9.55 1.07
C ARG A 97 -26.12 -8.93 2.18
N TYR A 98 -25.76 -7.66 2.09
CA TYR A 98 -24.90 -6.95 3.03
C TYR A 98 -25.70 -5.92 3.81
N ARG A 99 -25.67 -6.02 5.14
CA ARG A 99 -26.38 -5.10 6.05
C ARG A 99 -25.58 -3.85 6.35
N TYR A 100 -24.30 -3.85 5.99
CA TYR A 100 -23.37 -2.73 6.13
C TYR A 100 -22.46 -2.69 4.91
N SER A 101 -22.20 -1.49 4.37
CA SER A 101 -21.19 -1.28 3.34
C SER A 101 -20.65 0.14 3.45
N ALA A 102 -19.34 0.29 3.65
CA ALA A 102 -18.72 1.61 3.75
C ALA A 102 -17.28 1.59 3.24
N TRP A 103 -16.88 2.68 2.60
CA TRP A 103 -15.48 2.98 2.31
C TRP A 103 -14.83 3.63 3.54
N ALA A 104 -13.55 3.38 3.74
CA ALA A 104 -12.71 4.06 4.73
C ALA A 104 -11.32 4.30 4.13
N GLY A 105 -10.61 5.31 4.61
CA GLY A 105 -9.27 5.65 4.16
C GLY A 105 -9.02 7.16 4.20
N PRO A 106 -7.88 7.60 3.66
CA PRO A 106 -7.58 9.02 3.54
C PRO A 106 -8.73 9.77 2.87
N GLY A 107 -9.17 10.87 3.48
CA GLY A 107 -10.22 11.73 2.93
C GLY A 107 -11.64 11.17 2.91
N CYS A 108 -11.90 10.00 3.50
CA CYS A 108 -13.26 9.52 3.76
C CYS A 108 -13.81 10.11 5.06
N THR A 109 -15.13 10.32 5.13
CA THR A 109 -15.81 10.67 6.39
C THR A 109 -16.45 9.46 7.09
N THR A 110 -16.47 8.31 6.43
CA THR A 110 -16.91 7.03 6.99
C THR A 110 -15.73 6.12 7.34
N GLY A 111 -15.93 5.30 8.38
CA GLY A 111 -14.88 4.47 8.97
C GLY A 111 -13.76 5.31 9.57
N GLU A 112 -12.68 4.63 9.97
CA GLU A 112 -11.49 5.26 10.53
C GLU A 112 -10.26 4.90 9.70
N TYR A 113 -9.31 5.83 9.66
CA TYR A 113 -8.00 5.66 9.05
C TYR A 113 -6.93 6.24 9.97
N ALA A 114 -5.90 5.44 10.29
CA ALA A 114 -4.81 5.83 11.16
C ALA A 114 -3.45 5.47 10.54
N GLU A 115 -2.47 6.37 10.70
CA GLU A 115 -1.09 6.16 10.27
C GLU A 115 -0.18 6.03 11.48
N TYR A 116 0.66 5.01 11.48
CA TYR A 116 1.63 4.73 12.54
C TYR A 116 3.03 4.73 11.97
N GLY A 117 3.98 5.24 12.76
CA GLY A 117 5.37 5.40 12.31
C GLY A 117 5.54 6.46 11.23
N ARG A 118 4.57 7.38 11.06
CA ARG A 118 4.65 8.46 10.07
C ARG A 118 5.85 9.36 10.34
N PHE A 119 6.65 9.60 9.31
CA PHE A 119 7.72 10.59 9.29
C PHE A 119 7.77 11.25 7.92
N GLU A 120 8.13 12.52 7.86
CA GLU A 120 8.22 13.28 6.63
C GLU A 120 9.69 13.56 6.28
N ARG A 121 10.11 13.15 5.08
CA ARG A 121 11.48 13.34 4.57
C ARG A 121 11.49 13.38 3.05
N GLY A 122 10.71 14.29 2.47
CA GLY A 122 10.49 14.33 1.02
C GLY A 122 10.05 12.96 0.50
N ASP A 123 10.63 12.53 -0.62
CA ASP A 123 10.35 11.22 -1.23
C ASP A 123 10.90 10.02 -0.42
N ALA A 124 11.63 10.21 0.68
CA ALA A 124 12.10 9.10 1.53
C ALA A 124 11.14 8.80 2.70
N GLY A 125 10.15 9.66 2.94
CA GLY A 125 9.17 9.49 4.00
C GLY A 125 7.76 9.36 3.47
N TRP A 126 6.81 9.53 4.38
CA TRP A 126 5.41 9.60 4.06
C TRP A 126 5.07 10.92 3.38
N TYR A 127 4.14 10.86 2.43
CA TYR A 127 3.49 12.04 1.88
C TYR A 127 2.08 11.70 1.40
N THR A 128 1.26 12.73 1.24
CA THR A 128 -0.09 12.62 0.69
C THR A 128 -0.04 12.93 -0.80
N VAL A 129 -0.76 12.16 -1.59
CA VAL A 129 -1.04 12.45 -3.00
C VAL A 129 -2.51 12.84 -3.10
N ASP A 130 -2.78 14.03 -3.62
CA ASP A 130 -4.11 14.67 -3.51
C ASP A 130 -5.20 14.08 -4.41
N SER A 131 -4.85 13.15 -5.31
CA SER A 131 -5.81 12.49 -6.19
C SER A 131 -5.32 11.10 -6.62
N GLY A 132 -6.21 10.34 -7.26
CA GLY A 132 -5.91 9.02 -7.82
C GLY A 132 -6.41 7.85 -6.97
N GLY A 133 -6.87 8.10 -5.74
CA GLY A 133 -7.66 7.17 -4.94
C GLY A 133 -9.14 7.11 -5.35
N PHE A 134 -9.94 6.38 -4.58
CA PHE A 134 -11.38 6.24 -4.78
C PHE A 134 -12.11 7.54 -4.43
N THR A 135 -12.93 8.02 -5.36
CA THR A 135 -13.82 9.17 -5.16
C THR A 135 -15.27 8.69 -5.06
N GLY A 136 -16.03 9.26 -4.13
CA GLY A 136 -17.41 8.88 -3.86
C GLY A 136 -17.55 8.17 -2.51
N GLY A 137 -18.77 7.81 -2.12
CA GLY A 137 -19.01 7.14 -0.83
C GLY A 137 -18.44 7.90 0.37
N SER A 138 -18.43 9.24 0.31
CA SER A 138 -17.80 10.19 1.26
C SER A 138 -16.27 10.40 1.17
N CYS A 139 -15.60 9.81 0.19
CA CYS A 139 -14.15 9.91 0.00
C CYS A 139 -13.79 10.91 -1.12
N ASP A 140 -12.73 11.70 -0.90
CA ASP A 140 -12.24 12.72 -1.84
C ASP A 140 -11.21 12.21 -2.87
N GLY A 141 -10.71 10.98 -2.72
CA GLY A 141 -9.76 10.36 -3.65
C GLY A 141 -8.29 10.70 -3.38
N ARG A 142 -7.94 11.35 -2.26
CA ARG A 142 -6.52 11.44 -1.85
C ARG A 142 -6.03 10.08 -1.35
N PHE A 143 -4.72 9.86 -1.33
CA PHE A 143 -4.13 8.66 -0.72
C PHE A 143 -2.78 8.96 -0.07
N SER A 144 -2.31 8.04 0.77
CA SER A 144 -1.00 8.16 1.42
C SER A 144 0.03 7.29 0.71
N ALA A 145 1.16 7.89 0.33
CA ALA A 145 2.33 7.14 -0.09
C ALA A 145 3.11 6.72 1.16
N VAL A 146 3.15 5.41 1.41
CA VAL A 146 3.77 4.79 2.58
C VAL A 146 5.18 4.32 2.21
N PRO A 147 6.26 4.82 2.84
CA PRO A 147 7.60 4.38 2.51
C PRO A 147 7.74 2.89 2.78
N MET A 148 8.41 2.16 1.89
CA MET A 148 8.73 0.76 2.14
C MET A 148 9.92 0.65 3.12
N SER A 149 10.05 -0.51 3.75
CA SER A 149 11.09 -0.82 4.72
C SER A 149 12.48 -1.01 4.08
N GLY A 150 12.53 -1.12 2.75
CA GLY A 150 13.71 -1.53 1.99
C GLY A 150 14.06 -3.01 2.15
N SER A 151 13.15 -3.83 2.68
CA SER A 151 13.32 -5.27 2.82
C SER A 151 12.08 -6.02 2.32
N PRO A 152 12.26 -7.06 1.48
CA PRO A 152 11.14 -7.90 1.05
C PRO A 152 10.58 -8.79 2.17
N VAL A 153 11.26 -8.86 3.33
CA VAL A 153 10.95 -9.83 4.40
C VAL A 153 10.85 -9.22 5.79
N GLN A 154 11.12 -7.92 5.94
CA GLN A 154 11.10 -7.26 7.25
C GLN A 154 10.24 -6.00 7.19
N ASP A 155 9.49 -5.78 8.27
CA ASP A 155 8.75 -4.55 8.52
C ASP A 155 9.65 -3.61 9.33
N ARG A 156 9.44 -2.29 9.23
CA ARG A 156 10.19 -1.26 9.97
C ARG A 156 9.33 -0.27 10.73
N GLY A 157 8.04 -0.61 10.89
CA GLY A 157 7.13 0.06 11.81
C GLY A 157 6.28 1.17 11.19
N SER A 158 6.45 1.47 9.90
CA SER A 158 5.45 2.26 9.18
C SER A 158 4.24 1.38 8.85
N SER A 159 3.03 1.85 9.20
CA SER A 159 1.79 1.14 8.85
C SER A 159 0.60 2.08 8.71
N ALA A 160 -0.39 1.64 7.94
CA ALA A 160 -1.66 2.32 7.77
C ALA A 160 -2.79 1.35 8.17
N VAL A 161 -3.74 1.80 8.98
CA VAL A 161 -4.84 0.99 9.50
C VAL A 161 -6.18 1.58 9.09
N TRP A 162 -7.05 0.74 8.56
CA TRP A 162 -8.46 1.03 8.30
C TRP A 162 -9.32 0.27 9.29
N SER A 163 -10.34 0.91 9.85
CA SER A 163 -11.30 0.23 10.74
C SER A 163 -12.74 0.67 10.52
N TRP A 164 -13.64 -0.28 10.78
CA TRP A 164 -15.08 -0.09 10.77
C TRP A 164 -15.67 -0.62 12.06
N HIS A 165 -16.35 0.25 12.80
CA HIS A 165 -17.12 -0.12 14.00
C HIS A 165 -18.50 -0.61 13.58
N LEU A 166 -18.70 -1.92 13.63
CA LEU A 166 -19.88 -2.60 13.12
C LEU A 166 -20.95 -2.80 14.21
N GLY A 167 -20.54 -2.83 15.49
CA GLY A 167 -21.39 -3.27 16.58
C GLY A 167 -21.60 -4.79 16.55
N ALA A 168 -22.68 -5.27 17.19
CA ALA A 168 -22.97 -6.71 17.28
C ALA A 168 -23.74 -7.25 16.07
N GLY A 169 -23.56 -8.53 15.75
CA GLY A 169 -24.42 -9.28 14.83
C GLY A 169 -23.91 -9.44 13.40
N PHE A 170 -22.72 -8.93 13.10
CA PHE A 170 -21.98 -9.22 11.87
C PHE A 170 -21.07 -10.42 12.05
N ARG A 171 -21.02 -11.28 11.04
CA ARG A 171 -20.22 -12.53 11.05
C ARG A 171 -19.05 -12.45 10.10
N GLU A 172 -19.20 -11.74 8.99
CA GLU A 172 -18.16 -11.61 7.98
C GLU A 172 -18.26 -10.30 7.22
N CYS A 173 -17.11 -9.86 6.70
CA CYS A 173 -17.00 -8.72 5.78
C CYS A 173 -16.25 -9.14 4.52
N ALA A 174 -16.84 -8.89 3.36
CA ALA A 174 -16.14 -8.87 2.08
C ALA A 174 -15.31 -7.60 1.98
N LEU A 175 -14.03 -7.75 1.65
CA LEU A 175 -13.08 -6.65 1.54
C LEU A 175 -12.75 -6.35 0.08
N THR A 176 -12.86 -5.07 -0.29
CA THR A 176 -12.35 -4.51 -1.54
C THR A 176 -11.24 -3.50 -1.23
N VAL A 177 -10.12 -3.56 -1.94
CA VAL A 177 -9.02 -2.59 -1.84
C VAL A 177 -9.02 -1.72 -3.09
N PHE A 178 -9.10 -0.40 -2.95
CA PHE A 178 -8.84 0.48 -4.08
C PHE A 178 -7.33 0.72 -4.18
N VAL A 179 -6.73 0.36 -5.32
CA VAL A 179 -5.33 0.63 -5.60
C VAL A 179 -5.27 1.96 -6.35
N PRO A 180 -4.62 3.00 -5.79
CA PRO A 180 -4.64 4.32 -6.41
C PRO A 180 -3.85 4.34 -7.72
N SER A 181 -4.10 5.35 -8.55
CA SER A 181 -3.20 5.72 -9.64
C SER A 181 -2.41 6.98 -9.26
N SER A 182 -1.21 7.13 -9.83
CA SER A 182 -0.40 8.35 -9.66
C SER A 182 0.34 8.64 -10.95
N VAL A 183 0.70 9.91 -11.14
CA VAL A 183 1.64 10.32 -12.19
C VAL A 183 3.05 9.78 -11.95
N ARG A 184 3.37 9.36 -10.72
CA ARG A 184 4.62 8.68 -10.37
C ARG A 184 4.31 7.25 -9.98
N ASP A 185 4.73 6.28 -10.80
CA ASP A 185 4.56 4.85 -10.52
C ASP A 185 5.11 4.43 -9.15
N ARG A 186 6.16 5.13 -8.68
CA ARG A 186 6.78 4.89 -7.36
C ARG A 186 5.83 5.11 -6.18
N ASP A 187 4.82 5.97 -6.32
CA ASP A 187 3.86 6.26 -5.24
C ASP A 187 2.95 5.04 -4.96
N VAL A 188 2.89 4.11 -5.92
CA VAL A 188 2.01 2.94 -5.93
C VAL A 188 2.79 1.74 -6.49
N ALA A 189 3.89 1.39 -5.83
CA ALA A 189 4.87 0.42 -6.29
C ALA A 189 4.93 -0.85 -5.44
N GLY A 190 4.03 -1.02 -4.47
CA GLY A 190 4.00 -2.19 -3.60
C GLY A 190 3.82 -3.50 -4.36
N ASP A 191 4.90 -4.28 -4.43
CA ASP A 191 4.98 -5.54 -5.17
C ASP A 191 5.57 -6.69 -4.32
N PRO A 192 4.72 -7.34 -3.49
CA PRO A 192 3.36 -6.95 -3.17
C PRO A 192 3.29 -5.94 -2.01
N THR A 193 2.16 -5.23 -1.88
CA THR A 193 1.75 -4.62 -0.62
C THR A 193 1.14 -5.68 0.28
N VAL A 194 1.62 -5.80 1.51
CA VAL A 194 1.16 -6.79 2.48
C VAL A 194 0.15 -6.17 3.45
N TYR A 195 -0.99 -6.85 3.58
CA TYR A 195 -2.07 -6.48 4.50
C TYR A 195 -2.28 -7.58 5.55
N ARG A 196 -2.69 -7.16 6.75
CA ARG A 196 -3.10 -8.00 7.87
C ARG A 196 -4.51 -7.65 8.27
N VAL A 197 -5.32 -8.65 8.59
CA VAL A 197 -6.67 -8.42 9.13
C VAL A 197 -6.60 -8.60 10.64
N LEU A 198 -7.07 -7.59 11.36
CA LEU A 198 -6.93 -7.44 12.82
C LEU A 198 -8.29 -7.64 13.50
N SER A 199 -8.28 -8.16 14.73
CA SER A 199 -9.46 -8.11 15.60
C SER A 199 -9.53 -6.84 16.46
N ASP A 200 -8.40 -6.15 16.67
CA ASP A 200 -8.32 -4.85 17.32
C ASP A 200 -7.44 -3.91 16.47
N PRO A 201 -7.96 -2.76 15.98
CA PRO A 201 -7.20 -1.82 15.16
C PRO A 201 -6.00 -1.19 15.88
N ARG A 202 -5.93 -1.24 17.22
CA ARG A 202 -4.84 -0.66 18.01
C ARG A 202 -3.80 -1.67 18.46
N ASP A 203 -4.02 -2.96 18.22
CA ASP A 203 -3.09 -4.03 18.58
C ASP A 203 -2.66 -4.79 17.32
N THR A 204 -1.41 -4.62 16.93
CA THR A 204 -0.83 -5.28 15.75
C THR A 204 -0.70 -6.79 15.91
N ASP A 205 -0.61 -7.28 17.15
CA ASP A 205 -0.51 -8.71 17.46
C ASP A 205 -1.88 -9.39 17.39
N SER A 206 -2.97 -8.62 17.29
CA SER A 206 -4.32 -9.11 17.06
C SER A 206 -4.58 -9.59 15.63
N ALA A 207 -3.57 -9.52 14.76
CA ALA A 207 -3.62 -10.02 13.40
C ALA A 207 -3.93 -11.52 13.39
N TYR A 208 -5.00 -11.91 12.68
CA TYR A 208 -5.41 -13.32 12.61
C TYR A 208 -5.31 -13.93 11.21
N THR A 209 -5.07 -13.11 10.19
CA THR A 209 -4.81 -13.53 8.81
C THR A 209 -4.18 -12.37 8.03
N GLY A 210 -3.71 -12.63 6.81
CA GLY A 210 -3.22 -11.59 5.91
C GLY A 210 -3.53 -11.90 4.45
N PHE A 211 -3.23 -10.93 3.60
CA PHE A 211 -3.28 -11.04 2.14
C PHE A 211 -2.29 -10.05 1.53
N ALA A 212 -2.11 -10.12 0.22
CA ALA A 212 -1.19 -9.24 -0.50
C ALA A 212 -1.84 -8.75 -1.80
N VAL A 213 -1.48 -7.55 -2.24
CA VAL A 213 -1.94 -6.95 -3.51
C VAL A 213 -0.73 -6.47 -4.30
N HIS A 214 -0.65 -6.87 -5.58
CA HIS A 214 0.34 -6.38 -6.53
C HIS A 214 -0.13 -5.03 -7.08
N GLN A 215 0.23 -3.94 -6.40
CA GLN A 215 -0.30 -2.62 -6.73
C GLN A 215 0.03 -2.15 -8.16
N PRO A 216 1.22 -2.43 -8.72
CA PRO A 216 1.53 -2.02 -10.08
C PRO A 216 0.55 -2.55 -11.14
N GLU A 217 -0.04 -3.72 -10.91
CA GLU A 217 -0.96 -4.39 -11.85
C GLU A 217 -2.40 -3.86 -11.75
N HIS A 218 -2.73 -3.14 -10.68
CA HIS A 218 -4.10 -2.77 -10.34
C HIS A 218 -4.33 -1.26 -10.18
N ARG A 219 -3.37 -0.41 -10.57
CA ARG A 219 -3.47 1.05 -10.40
C ARG A 219 -4.76 1.63 -10.97
N GLY A 220 -5.45 2.43 -10.15
CA GLY A 220 -6.72 3.07 -10.48
C GLY A 220 -7.93 2.12 -10.44
N THR A 221 -7.80 0.92 -9.87
CA THR A 221 -8.88 -0.08 -9.85
C THR A 221 -9.22 -0.57 -8.45
N ALA A 222 -10.46 -1.06 -8.30
CA ALA A 222 -10.92 -1.74 -7.11
C ALA A 222 -10.65 -3.25 -7.23
N VAL A 223 -9.92 -3.81 -6.27
CA VAL A 223 -9.57 -5.23 -6.20
C VAL A 223 -10.40 -5.90 -5.12
N ASP A 224 -11.29 -6.82 -5.51
CA ASP A 224 -11.99 -7.67 -4.56
C ASP A 224 -11.04 -8.75 -4.04
N VAL A 225 -10.86 -8.81 -2.73
CA VAL A 225 -9.88 -9.71 -2.11
C VAL A 225 -10.57 -11.02 -1.72
N ARG A 226 -11.36 -10.99 -0.63
CA ARG A 226 -12.20 -12.09 -0.13
C ARG A 226 -13.01 -11.62 1.07
N SER A 227 -13.85 -12.53 1.59
CA SER A 227 -14.50 -12.36 2.88
C SER A 227 -13.65 -12.87 4.04
N TYR A 228 -13.73 -12.15 5.16
CA TYR A 228 -13.07 -12.47 6.42
C TYR A 228 -14.07 -12.48 7.58
N PRO A 229 -13.88 -13.33 8.60
CA PRO A 229 -14.75 -13.35 9.77
C PRO A 229 -14.58 -12.07 10.60
N VAL A 230 -15.67 -11.54 11.13
CA VAL A 230 -15.63 -10.45 12.13
C VAL A 230 -15.34 -11.07 13.50
N LYS A 231 -14.33 -10.55 14.20
CA LYS A 231 -13.92 -11.00 15.53
C LYS A 231 -14.09 -9.88 16.55
N GLY A 232 -15.33 -9.68 17.00
CA GLY A 232 -15.69 -8.60 17.92
C GLY A 232 -16.73 -7.68 17.31
N ASP A 233 -16.69 -6.40 17.68
CA ASP A 233 -17.55 -5.34 17.16
C ASP A 233 -16.88 -4.48 16.08
N THR A 234 -15.60 -4.76 15.80
CA THR A 234 -14.76 -3.99 14.89
C THR A 234 -14.18 -4.93 13.82
N PHE A 235 -14.11 -4.43 12.59
CA PHE A 235 -13.35 -5.05 11.51
C PHE A 235 -12.20 -4.11 11.15
N ALA A 236 -10.98 -4.61 11.06
CA ALA A 236 -9.82 -3.77 10.82
C ALA A 236 -8.80 -4.44 9.90
N VAL A 237 -8.11 -3.62 9.11
CA VAL A 237 -7.09 -4.03 8.16
C VAL A 237 -5.88 -3.13 8.33
N GLN A 238 -4.68 -3.70 8.38
CA GLN A 238 -3.42 -3.00 8.46
C GLN A 238 -2.59 -3.28 7.21
N LEU A 239 -2.08 -2.24 6.56
CA LEU A 239 -0.97 -2.31 5.62
C LEU A 239 0.34 -2.17 6.40
N VAL A 240 1.30 -3.04 6.14
CA VAL A 240 2.67 -2.94 6.68
C VAL A 240 3.66 -2.46 5.62
N ASP A 241 4.73 -1.80 6.04
CA ASP A 241 5.76 -1.22 5.16
C ASP A 241 6.71 -2.23 4.48
N ARG A 242 6.45 -3.54 4.56
CA ARG A 242 7.32 -4.54 3.95
C ARG A 242 7.38 -4.38 2.43
N GLY A 243 8.56 -4.06 1.92
CA GLY A 243 8.80 -3.92 0.49
C GLY A 243 10.22 -3.47 0.19
N ARG A 244 10.65 -3.64 -1.06
CA ARG A 244 11.95 -3.19 -1.54
C ARG A 244 11.79 -1.83 -2.24
N ASP A 245 12.60 -0.85 -1.83
CA ASP A 245 12.66 0.51 -2.38
C ASP A 245 14.05 0.87 -2.94
N TRP A 246 14.83 -0.13 -3.36
CA TRP A 246 16.18 0.05 -3.88
C TRP A 246 16.53 -1.03 -4.92
N GLY A 247 17.68 -0.87 -5.56
CA GLY A 247 18.22 -1.81 -6.55
C GLY A 247 18.05 -1.27 -7.96
N ASP A 248 16.83 -1.35 -8.48
CA ASP A 248 16.50 -0.79 -9.79
C ASP A 248 16.07 0.68 -9.67
N ALA A 249 16.36 1.48 -10.70
CA ALA A 249 16.02 2.90 -10.70
C ALA A 249 14.51 3.17 -10.51
N ALA A 250 13.66 2.23 -10.94
CA ALA A 250 12.21 2.29 -10.75
C ALA A 250 11.77 2.05 -9.28
N LEU A 251 12.62 1.43 -8.46
CA LEU A 251 12.32 1.10 -7.07
C LEU A 251 12.84 2.14 -6.09
N VAL A 252 13.81 2.99 -6.48
CA VAL A 252 14.42 3.97 -5.57
C VAL A 252 13.37 4.93 -5.02
N GLY A 253 13.10 4.83 -3.72
CA GLY A 253 12.04 5.59 -3.05
C GLY A 253 10.65 5.16 -3.49
N ALA A 254 10.44 3.85 -3.66
CA ALA A 254 9.13 3.26 -3.87
C ALA A 254 8.29 3.26 -2.60
N HIS A 255 6.99 3.40 -2.77
CA HIS A 255 5.99 3.44 -1.72
C HIS A 255 4.88 2.44 -1.99
N HIS A 256 4.22 2.02 -0.92
CA HIS A 256 2.89 1.46 -1.03
C HIS A 256 1.87 2.60 -1.14
N GLY A 257 0.91 2.48 -2.06
CA GLY A 257 -0.24 3.36 -2.10
C GLY A 257 -1.30 2.91 -1.10
N ALA A 258 -1.50 3.65 -0.02
CA ALA A 258 -2.57 3.44 0.96
C ALA A 258 -3.75 4.37 0.64
N ALA A 259 -4.71 3.86 -0.13
CA ALA A 259 -5.93 4.57 -0.50
C ALA A 259 -7.14 4.03 0.29
N GLN A 260 -8.31 3.96 -0.32
CA GLN A 260 -9.55 3.58 0.33
C GLN A 260 -9.79 2.07 0.26
N LEU A 261 -10.32 1.52 1.34
CA LEU A 261 -10.81 0.14 1.42
C LEU A 261 -12.32 0.17 1.63
N ARG A 262 -13.04 -0.82 1.09
CA ARG A 262 -14.48 -1.04 1.35
C ARG A 262 -14.67 -2.31 2.14
N ALA A 263 -15.43 -2.22 3.23
CA ALA A 263 -15.95 -3.38 3.94
C ALA A 263 -17.46 -3.50 3.67
N SER A 264 -17.89 -4.65 3.16
CA SER A 264 -19.31 -5.01 3.01
C SER A 264 -19.64 -6.21 3.87
N CYS A 265 -20.42 -6.00 4.94
CA CYS A 265 -20.57 -6.95 6.03
C CYS A 265 -22.00 -7.51 6.18
N ARG A 266 -22.09 -8.74 6.66
CA ARG A 266 -23.36 -9.46 6.89
C ARG A 266 -23.36 -10.36 8.11
#